data_AF-A0A2N3EPY0-F1
#
_entry.id   AF-A0A2N3EPY0-F1
#
_cell.length_a   1.000
_cell.length_b   1.000
_cell.length_c   1.000
_cell.angle_alpha   90.00
_cell.angle_beta   90.00
_cell.angle_gamma   90.00
#
_symmetry.space_group_name_H-M   'P 1'
#
loop_
_entity.id
_entity.type
_entity.pdbx_description
1 polymer ?
#
loop_
_entity_poly.entity_id
_entity_poly.type
_entity_poly.pdbx_seq_one_letter_code
_entity_poly.pdbx_strand_id
1 'polypeptide(L)'
;MSATISRADGLPGAKVRSIFEDADGDLWMGFENDGLALRTGRGIVAFNESDGLPHKEVTCIAGGPDGEIWLGTLAGVLRIEPGAARRMKHN
;
A
#
# COMPACT_ATOMS: atom_id res chain seq x y z
N MET A 1 0.01 25.47 0.18
CA MET A 1 1.25 24.73 -0.20
C MET A 1 0.82 23.43 -0.86
N SER A 2 1.47 23.02 -1.94
CA SER A 2 1.24 21.71 -2.57
C SER A 2 2.49 20.85 -2.35
N ALA A 3 2.29 19.56 -2.07
CA ALA A 3 3.36 18.57 -1.95
C ALA A 3 3.19 17.54 -3.06
N THR A 4 4.29 17.16 -3.71
CA THR A 4 4.32 16.09 -4.70
C THR A 4 5.14 14.94 -4.15
N ILE A 5 4.60 13.73 -4.24
CA ILE A 5 5.32 12.49 -3.93
C ILE A 5 5.60 11.79 -5.26
N SER A 6 6.84 11.40 -5.48
CA SER A 6 7.34 10.90 -6.76
C SER A 6 8.31 9.72 -6.57
N ARG A 7 8.86 9.22 -7.68
CA ARG A 7 9.95 8.22 -7.65
C ARG A 7 11.15 8.68 -6.81
N ALA A 8 11.43 9.99 -6.78
CA ALA A 8 12.53 10.53 -5.98
C ALA A 8 12.33 10.33 -4.47
N ASP A 9 11.09 10.18 -4.03
CA ASP A 9 10.71 9.99 -2.62
C ASP A 9 10.60 8.50 -2.25
N GLY A 10 10.86 7.60 -3.21
CA GLY A 10 10.72 6.14 -3.04
C GLY A 10 9.39 5.56 -3.52
N LEU A 11 8.55 6.34 -4.22
CA LEU A 11 7.34 5.82 -4.84
C LEU A 11 7.71 4.86 -5.99
N PRO A 12 7.01 3.72 -6.15
CA PRO A 12 7.14 2.90 -7.34
C PRO A 12 6.87 3.70 -8.61
N GLY A 13 7.46 3.24 -9.72
CA GLY A 13 7.46 3.99 -10.96
C GLY A 13 6.17 3.89 -11.77
N ALA A 14 5.27 3.01 -11.37
CA ALA A 14 3.99 2.75 -12.01
C ALA A 14 2.92 3.82 -11.77
N LYS A 15 1.83 3.66 -12.50
CA LYS A 15 0.60 4.43 -12.36
C LYS A 15 -0.09 4.08 -11.03
N VAL A 16 -0.35 5.10 -10.22
CA VAL A 16 -1.18 4.98 -9.01
C VAL A 16 -2.64 4.77 -9.42
N ARG A 17 -3.27 3.71 -8.93
CA ARG A 17 -4.66 3.33 -9.20
C ARG A 17 -5.61 3.67 -8.06
N SER A 18 -5.12 3.58 -6.83
CA SER A 18 -5.93 3.77 -5.64
C SER A 18 -5.08 4.39 -4.53
N ILE A 19 -5.73 5.21 -3.70
CA ILE A 19 -5.13 5.84 -2.53
C ILE A 19 -6.13 5.71 -1.38
N PHE A 20 -5.64 5.39 -0.19
CA PHE A 20 -6.42 5.35 1.04
C PHE A 20 -5.57 5.90 2.19
N GLU A 21 -6.13 6.79 2.99
CA GLU A 21 -5.53 7.29 4.23
C GLU A 21 -6.15 6.52 5.40
N ASP A 22 -5.32 5.91 6.23
CA ASP A 22 -5.80 5.22 7.43
C ASP A 22 -5.95 6.16 8.63
N ALA A 23 -6.42 5.62 9.76
CA ALA A 23 -6.67 6.39 10.97
C ALA A 23 -5.40 6.98 11.62
N ASP A 24 -4.21 6.46 11.28
CA ASP A 24 -2.92 6.97 11.75
C ASP A 24 -2.38 8.09 10.83
N GLY A 25 -3.07 8.38 9.72
CA GLY A 25 -2.63 9.33 8.69
C GLY A 25 -1.55 8.76 7.75
N ASP A 26 -1.32 7.44 7.79
CA ASP A 26 -0.44 6.77 6.84
C ASP A 26 -1.19 6.60 5.50
N LEU A 27 -0.47 6.82 4.39
CA LEU A 27 -1.06 6.76 3.04
C LEU A 27 -0.72 5.44 2.35
N TRP A 28 -1.77 4.68 2.05
CA TRP A 28 -1.72 3.47 1.25
C TRP A 28 -1.96 3.81 -0.21
N MET A 29 -1.10 3.30 -1.09
CA MET A 29 -1.14 3.58 -2.52
C MET A 29 -1.03 2.28 -3.30
N GLY A 30 -2.03 1.97 -4.12
CA GLY A 30 -2.06 0.79 -4.98
C GLY A 30 -1.64 1.16 -6.40
N PHE A 31 -0.82 0.31 -7.02
CA PHE A 31 -0.22 0.57 -8.33
C PHE A 31 -0.67 -0.43 -9.39
N GLU A 32 -0.60 0.02 -10.64
CA GLU A 32 -0.66 -0.85 -11.81
C GLU A 32 0.71 -1.52 -12.00
N ASN A 33 0.81 -2.83 -11.77
CA ASN A 33 2.02 -3.65 -11.91
C ASN A 33 3.17 -3.45 -10.90
N ASP A 34 3.08 -2.52 -9.95
CA ASP A 34 4.13 -2.33 -8.91
C ASP A 34 3.65 -2.62 -7.47
N GLY A 35 2.49 -3.26 -7.33
CA GLY A 35 1.97 -3.69 -6.04
C GLY A 35 1.44 -2.53 -5.19
N LEU A 36 1.95 -2.40 -3.97
CA LEU A 36 1.45 -1.50 -2.95
C LEU A 36 2.60 -0.65 -2.38
N ALA A 37 2.34 0.60 -2.02
CA ALA A 37 3.25 1.39 -1.19
C ALA A 37 2.51 2.00 0.01
N LEU A 38 3.20 2.05 1.14
CA LEU A 38 2.76 2.70 2.37
C LEU A 38 3.70 3.88 2.66
N ARG A 39 3.17 5.10 2.64
CA ARG A 39 3.88 6.28 3.16
C ARG A 39 3.51 6.48 4.61
N THR A 40 4.53 6.49 5.45
CA THR A 40 4.43 6.82 6.87
C THR A 40 5.17 8.11 7.17
N GLY A 41 5.07 8.61 8.41
CA GLY A 41 5.94 9.69 8.90
C GLY A 41 7.45 9.40 8.82
N ARG A 42 7.86 8.16 8.54
CA ARG A 42 9.26 7.73 8.42
C ARG A 42 9.74 7.55 6.98
N GLY A 43 8.86 7.68 5.98
CA GLY A 43 9.18 7.46 4.57
C GLY A 43 8.23 6.49 3.88
N ILE A 44 8.61 6.03 2.68
CA ILE A 44 7.80 5.14 1.83
C ILE A 44 8.36 3.72 1.87
N VAL A 45 7.44 2.74 2.01
CA VAL A 45 7.74 1.31 1.98
C VAL A 45 6.90 0.66 0.88
N ALA A 46 7.54 0.00 -0.07
CA ALA A 46 6.86 -0.72 -1.16
C ALA A 46 6.78 -2.23 -0.88
N PHE A 47 5.64 -2.85 -1.20
CA PHE A 47 5.33 -4.27 -1.05
C PHE A 47 4.98 -4.88 -2.40
N ASN A 48 5.51 -6.08 -2.65
CA ASN A 48 5.27 -6.84 -3.85
C ASN A 48 4.88 -8.30 -3.52
N GLU A 49 4.82 -9.16 -4.53
CA GLU A 49 4.44 -10.58 -4.36
C GLU A 49 5.38 -11.34 -3.42
N SER A 50 6.69 -11.02 -3.41
CA SER A 50 7.65 -11.61 -2.46
C SER A 50 7.37 -11.24 -1.01
N ASP A 51 6.71 -10.10 -0.77
CA ASP A 51 6.33 -9.63 0.57
C ASP A 51 4.97 -10.21 1.00
N GLY A 52 4.35 -11.07 0.19
CA GLY A 52 3.07 -11.72 0.48
C GLY A 52 1.84 -11.08 -0.19
N LEU A 53 2.04 -10.14 -1.12
CA LEU A 53 0.94 -9.60 -1.91
C LEU A 53 0.43 -10.66 -2.91
N PRO A 54 -0.88 -10.91 -3.03
CA PRO A 54 -1.39 -11.94 -3.96
C PRO A 54 -1.13 -11.66 -5.44
N HIS A 55 -0.99 -10.39 -5.83
CA HIS A 55 -0.71 -9.98 -7.20
C HIS A 55 -0.14 -8.55 -7.23
N LYS A 56 0.76 -8.28 -8.17
CA LYS A 56 1.38 -6.95 -8.40
C LYS A 56 0.44 -5.83 -8.85
N GLU A 57 -0.85 -6.06 -9.01
CA GLU A 57 -1.80 -5.04 -9.45
C GLU A 57 -2.87 -4.87 -8.39
N VAL A 58 -2.83 -3.72 -7.72
CA VAL A 58 -3.76 -3.33 -6.66
C VAL A 58 -4.78 -2.37 -7.25
N THR A 59 -6.02 -2.82 -7.35
CA THR A 59 -7.10 -2.12 -8.06
C THR A 59 -7.92 -1.23 -7.15
N CYS A 60 -8.04 -1.59 -5.87
CA CYS A 60 -8.72 -0.79 -4.85
C CYS A 60 -8.16 -1.06 -3.45
N ILE A 61 -8.36 -0.09 -2.56
CA ILE A 61 -7.98 -0.15 -1.14
C ILE A 61 -9.17 0.35 -0.34
N ALA A 62 -9.53 -0.36 0.73
CA ALA A 62 -10.59 0.02 1.65
C ALA A 62 -10.19 -0.24 3.10
N GLY A 63 -10.60 0.63 4.01
CA GLY A 63 -10.53 0.36 5.44
C GLY A 63 -11.63 -0.61 5.89
N GLY A 64 -11.32 -1.46 6.83
CA GLY A 64 -12.26 -2.28 7.58
C GLY A 64 -12.42 -1.79 9.03
N PRO A 65 -13.25 -2.48 9.83
CA PRO A 65 -13.34 -2.25 11.27
C PRO A 65 -11.97 -2.38 11.95
N ASP A 66 -11.79 -1.69 13.07
CA ASP A 66 -10.61 -1.81 13.95
C ASP A 66 -9.25 -1.54 13.28
N GLY A 67 -9.22 -0.84 12.15
CA GLY A 67 -7.98 -0.50 11.44
C GLY A 67 -7.49 -1.58 10.47
N GLU A 68 -8.33 -2.55 10.12
CA GLU A 68 -8.05 -3.47 9.02
C GLU A 68 -7.90 -2.72 7.70
N ILE A 69 -7.06 -3.23 6.80
CA ILE A 69 -6.93 -2.75 5.43
C ILE A 69 -7.23 -3.88 4.46
N TRP A 70 -8.09 -3.61 3.50
CA TRP A 70 -8.52 -4.54 2.46
C TRP A 70 -8.00 -4.09 1.10
N LEU A 71 -7.31 -4.98 0.39
CA LEU A 71 -6.77 -4.74 -0.94
C LEU A 71 -7.48 -5.61 -1.96
N GLY A 72 -8.07 -4.99 -2.98
CA GLY A 72 -8.47 -5.69 -4.19
C GLY A 72 -7.27 -5.84 -5.13
N THR A 73 -7.02 -7.05 -5.59
CA THR A 73 -5.96 -7.38 -6.56
C THR A 73 -6.52 -8.20 -7.71
N LEU A 74 -5.75 -8.39 -8.79
CA LEU A 74 -6.19 -9.28 -9.88
C LEU A 74 -6.23 -10.78 -9.52
N ALA A 75 -5.59 -11.19 -8.42
CA ALA A 75 -5.62 -12.57 -7.93
C ALA A 75 -6.58 -12.78 -6.74
N GLY A 76 -7.37 -11.77 -6.37
CA GLY A 76 -8.31 -11.84 -5.24
C GLY A 76 -8.11 -10.72 -4.24
N VAL A 77 -8.55 -10.94 -3.00
CA VAL A 77 -8.56 -9.93 -1.94
C VAL A 77 -7.54 -10.28 -0.85
N LEU A 78 -6.74 -9.31 -0.42
CA LEU A 78 -5.87 -9.43 0.75
C LEU A 78 -6.47 -8.61 1.91
N ARG A 79 -6.56 -9.21 3.09
CA ARG A 79 -6.81 -8.50 4.35
C ARG A 79 -5.50 -8.35 5.11
N ILE A 80 -5.21 -7.13 5.52
CA ILE A 80 -4.06 -6.79 6.37
C ILE A 80 -4.59 -6.42 7.75
N GLU A 81 -4.18 -7.20 8.75
CA GLU A 81 -4.50 -6.90 10.15
C GLU A 81 -3.84 -5.59 10.61
N PRO A 82 -4.43 -4.90 11.60
CA PRO A 82 -3.83 -3.72 12.20
C PRO A 82 -2.37 -3.96 12.61
N GLY A 83 -1.47 -3.07 12.17
CA GLY A 83 -0.03 -3.17 12.44
C GLY A 83 0.74 -4.30 11.74
N ALA A 84 0.08 -5.15 10.93
CA ALA A 84 0.75 -6.23 10.21
C ALA A 84 1.64 -5.75 9.06
N ALA A 85 1.26 -4.66 8.41
CA ALA A 85 2.03 -4.06 7.32
C ALA A 85 3.48 -3.76 7.70
N ARG A 86 3.70 -3.31 8.95
CA ARG A 86 5.03 -3.00 9.49
C ARG A 86 5.90 -4.24 9.67
N ARG A 87 5.31 -5.44 9.70
CA ARG A 87 6.01 -6.73 9.87
C ARG A 87 6.36 -7.40 8.54
N MET A 88 5.64 -7.10 7.45
CA MET A 88 5.82 -7.78 6.15
C MET A 88 7.21 -7.58 5.52
N LYS A 89 7.98 -6.57 5.94
CA LYS A 89 9.34 -6.28 5.45
C LYS A 89 10.49 -6.87 6.28
N HIS A 90 10.19 -7.51 7.42
CA HIS A 90 11.20 -7.98 8.37
C HIS A 90 11.32 -9.52 8.47
N ASN A 91 10.73 -10.26 7.53
CA ASN A 91 10.90 -11.72 7.41
C ASN A 91 11.74 -12.08 6.18
#